data_AF-A0A7V5R1F0-F1
#
_entry.id   AF-A0A7V5R1F0-F1
#
_cell.length_a   1.000
_cell.length_b   1.000
_cell.length_c   1.000
_cell.angle_alpha   90.00
_cell.angle_beta   90.00
_cell.angle_gamma   90.00
#
_symmetry.space_group_name_H-M   'P 1'
#
loop_
_entity.id
_entity.type
_entity.pdbx_description
1 polymer ?
#
loop_
_entity_poly.entity_id
_entity_poly.type
_entity_poly.pdbx_seq_one_letter_code
_entity_poly.pdbx_strand_id
1 'polypeptide(L)'
;MLFIKRVILFIISIAVVVSAIAISGLNTDKVMLDLYLFKFELSLGFLLILSLFLGLLVGLFMALFSFYMPLKAQIRKLNRQNRQITAEKSLEISND
;
A
#
# COMPACT_ATOMS: atom_id res chain seq x y z
N MET A 1 -12.05 16.85 3.40
CA MET A 1 -10.57 16.88 3.20
C MET A 1 -10.01 15.58 2.59
N LEU A 2 -10.39 14.39 3.07
CA LEU A 2 -9.91 13.11 2.51
C LEU A 2 -10.29 12.89 1.03
N PHE A 3 -11.49 13.32 0.62
CA PHE A 3 -11.96 13.17 -0.76
C PHE A 3 -11.10 13.95 -1.76
N ILE A 4 -10.80 15.22 -1.47
CA ILE A 4 -9.91 16.07 -2.29
C ILE A 4 -8.52 15.45 -2.41
N LYS A 5 -7.95 14.95 -1.31
CA LYS A 5 -6.64 14.27 -1.35
C LYS A 5 -6.67 13.03 -2.26
N ARG A 6 -7.74 12.23 -2.21
CA ARG A 6 -7.91 11.05 -3.07
C ARG A 6 -8.05 11.43 -4.54
N VAL A 7 -8.81 12.47 -4.86
CA VAL A 7 -8.97 12.97 -6.23
C VAL A 7 -7.64 13.49 -6.79
N ILE A 8 -6.89 14.28 -6.02
CA ILE A 8 -5.57 14.77 -6.43
C ILE A 8 -4.61 13.61 -6.70
N LEU A 9 -4.52 12.64 -5.79
CA LEU A 9 -3.68 11.45 -5.98
C LEU A 9 -4.08 10.63 -7.19
N PHE A 10 -5.39 10.52 -7.45
CA PHE A 10 -5.91 9.82 -8.62
C PHE A 10 -5.49 10.50 -9.92
N ILE A 11 -5.65 11.83 -10.01
CA ILE A 11 -5.24 12.62 -11.17
C ILE A 11 -3.72 12.50 -11.40
N ILE A 12 -2.92 12.59 -10.33
CA ILE A 12 -1.46 12.41 -10.43
C ILE A 12 -1.11 11.01 -10.92
N SER A 13 -1.79 9.98 -10.40
CA SER A 13 -1.53 8.59 -10.82
C SER A 13 -1.86 8.39 -12.30
N ILE A 14 -2.96 8.94 -12.78
CA ILE A 14 -3.31 8.92 -14.21
C ILE A 14 -2.23 9.63 -15.03
N ALA A 15 -1.81 10.82 -14.62
CA ALA A 15 -0.80 11.58 -15.33
C ALA A 15 0.52 10.79 -15.44
N VAL A 16 0.97 10.17 -14.35
CA VAL A 16 2.17 9.33 -14.34
C VAL A 16 2.03 8.14 -15.30
N VAL A 17 0.89 7.44 -15.30
CA VAL A 17 0.66 6.31 -16.20
C VAL A 17 0.65 6.74 -17.66
N VAL A 18 -0.05 7.83 -17.99
CA VAL A 18 -0.10 8.37 -19.36
C VAL A 18 1.30 8.80 -19.81
N SER A 19 2.06 9.50 -18.97
CA SER A 19 3.44 9.88 -19.27
C SER A 19 4.33 8.67 -19.48
N ALA A 20 4.22 7.63 -18.66
CA ALA A 20 5.00 6.40 -18.82
C ALA A 20 4.70 5.71 -20.16
N ILE A 21 3.43 5.59 -20.53
CA ILE A 21 3.02 5.01 -21.82
C ILE A 21 3.54 5.86 -22.99
N ALA A 22 3.37 7.19 -22.92
CA ALA A 22 3.82 8.09 -23.97
C ALA A 22 5.34 8.03 -24.16
N ILE A 23 6.10 8.09 -23.07
CA ILE A 23 7.58 8.02 -23.09
C ILE A 23 8.04 6.66 -23.64
N SER A 24 7.41 5.57 -23.20
CA SER A 24 7.69 4.22 -23.69
C SER A 24 7.36 4.03 -25.18
N GLY A 25 6.26 4.61 -25.65
CA GLY A 25 5.82 4.46 -27.03
C GLY A 25 6.65 5.31 -28.00
N LEU A 26 7.11 6.47 -27.55
CA LEU A 26 7.99 7.36 -28.32
C LEU A 26 9.43 6.86 -28.36
N ASN A 27 9.88 6.14 -27.33
CA ASN A 27 11.25 5.69 -27.21
C ASN A 27 11.26 4.17 -27.05
N THR A 28 11.30 3.47 -28.19
CA THR A 28 11.42 2.02 -28.27
C THR A 28 12.85 1.52 -28.08
N ASP A 29 13.80 2.44 -27.91
CA ASP A 29 15.20 2.11 -27.74
C ASP A 29 15.43 1.30 -26.46
N LYS A 30 16.44 0.41 -26.54
CA LYS A 30 16.88 -0.39 -25.41
C LYS A 30 17.69 0.49 -24.47
N VAL A 31 17.39 0.39 -23.18
CA VAL A 31 18.11 1.08 -22.12
C VAL A 31 18.93 0.06 -21.34
N MET A 32 20.19 0.39 -21.08
CA MET A 32 21.04 -0.41 -20.21
C MET A 32 20.79 -0.04 -18.75
N LEU A 33 20.31 -1.00 -17.97
CA LEU A 33 20.19 -0.89 -16.52
C LEU A 33 21.47 -1.43 -15.88
N ASP A 34 22.27 -0.54 -15.30
CA ASP A 34 23.49 -0.91 -14.56
C ASP A 34 23.20 -0.91 -13.06
N LEU A 35 23.04 -2.11 -12.48
CA LEU A 35 22.80 -2.32 -11.06
C LEU A 35 24.12 -2.53 -10.28
N TYR A 36 25.25 -2.05 -10.82
CA TYR A 36 26.62 -2.20 -10.30
C TYR A 36 27.16 -3.65 -10.36
N LEU A 37 26.37 -4.64 -9.97
CA LEU A 37 26.70 -6.06 -10.02
C LEU A 37 26.19 -6.74 -11.29
N PHE A 38 25.11 -6.22 -11.87
CA PHE A 38 24.45 -6.81 -13.03
C PHE A 38 24.09 -5.73 -14.05
N LYS A 39 24.23 -6.06 -15.32
CA LYS A 39 23.88 -5.19 -16.44
C LYS A 39 22.81 -5.87 -17.27
N PHE A 40 21.67 -5.20 -17.44
CA PHE A 40 20.54 -5.71 -18.22
C PHE A 40 20.19 -4.71 -19.32
N GLU A 41 20.03 -5.20 -20.54
CA GLU A 41 19.44 -4.40 -21.62
C GLU A 41 17.95 -4.72 -21.71
N LEU A 42 17.12 -3.73 -21.36
CA LEU A 42 15.67 -3.86 -21.37
C LEU A 42 15.07 -2.73 -22.20
N SER A 43 13.91 -2.96 -22.80
CA SER A 43 13.18 -1.85 -23.42
C SER A 43 12.75 -0.86 -22.34
N LEU A 44 12.74 0.43 -22.67
CA LEU A 44 12.28 1.49 -21.76
C LEU A 44 10.86 1.18 -21.23
N GLY A 45 9.99 0.66 -22.09
CA GLY A 45 8.64 0.25 -21.72
C GLY A 45 8.59 -0.84 -20.68
N PHE A 46 9.41 -1.89 -20.83
CA PHE A 46 9.47 -2.95 -19.83
C PHE A 46 9.98 -2.42 -18.49
N LEU A 47 10.97 -1.53 -18.51
CA LEU A 47 11.50 -0.91 -17.29
C LEU A 47 10.44 -0.08 -16.56
N LEU A 48 9.65 0.71 -17.29
CA LEU A 48 8.57 1.52 -16.74
C LEU A 48 7.46 0.65 -16.13
N ILE A 49 7.06 -0.42 -16.82
CA ILE A 49 6.08 -1.39 -16.31
C ILE A 49 6.60 -2.05 -15.03
N LEU A 50 7.87 -2.47 -15.02
CA LEU A 50 8.48 -3.10 -13.85
C LEU A 50 8.55 -2.13 -12.66
N SER A 51 8.93 -0.88 -12.90
CA SER A 51 8.95 0.17 -11.87
C SER A 51 7.55 0.43 -11.31
N LEU A 52 6.53 0.49 -12.17
CA LEU A 52 5.14 0.69 -11.74
C LEU A 52 4.67 -0.48 -10.87
N PHE A 53 4.98 -1.71 -11.29
CA PHE A 53 4.63 -2.92 -10.57
C PHE A 53 5.31 -2.98 -9.20
N LEU A 54 6.62 -2.71 -9.13
CA LEU A 54 7.37 -2.65 -7.88
C LEU A 54 6.84 -1.55 -6.95
N GLY A 55 6.52 -0.37 -7.49
CA GLY A 55 5.92 0.72 -6.71
C GLY A 55 4.57 0.33 -6.12
N LEU A 56 3.72 -0.35 -6.90
CA LEU A 56 2.43 -0.88 -6.44
C LEU A 56 2.62 -1.93 -5.33
N LEU A 57 3.58 -2.83 -5.51
CA LEU A 57 3.88 -3.89 -4.55
C LEU A 57 4.38 -3.30 -3.23
N VAL A 58 5.31 -2.36 -3.27
CA VAL A 58 5.81 -1.64 -2.09
C VAL A 58 4.68 -0.87 -1.41
N GLY A 59 3.86 -0.15 -2.17
CA GLY A 59 2.70 0.59 -1.64
C GLY A 59 1.69 -0.34 -0.96
N LEU A 60 1.41 -1.51 -1.54
CA LEU A 60 0.55 -2.52 -0.96
C LEU A 60 1.12 -3.05 0.36
N PHE A 61 2.42 -3.40 0.40
CA PHE A 61 3.07 -3.84 1.63
C PHE A 61 3.03 -2.75 2.70
N MET A 62 3.33 -1.49 2.36
CA MET A 62 3.23 -0.37 3.29
C MET A 62 1.82 -0.20 3.85
N ALA A 63 0.80 -0.27 3.00
CA ALA A 63 -0.59 -0.20 3.42
C ALA A 63 -0.97 -1.36 4.36
N LEU A 64 -0.57 -2.58 4.01
CA LEU A 64 -0.78 -3.75 4.86
C LEU A 64 -0.13 -3.58 6.23
N PHE A 65 1.15 -3.23 6.30
CA PHE A 65 1.84 -3.03 7.57
C PHE A 65 1.24 -1.87 8.38
N SER A 66 0.92 -0.76 7.73
CA SER A 66 0.41 0.43 8.41
C SER A 66 -1.03 0.30 8.89
N PHE A 67 -1.88 -0.49 8.24
CA PHE A 67 -3.28 -0.68 8.66
C PHE A 67 -3.50 -1.95 9.49
N TYR A 68 -2.89 -3.06 9.10
CA TYR A 68 -3.15 -4.36 9.73
C TYR A 68 -2.60 -4.44 11.16
N MET A 69 -1.40 -3.88 11.38
CA MET A 69 -0.72 -3.93 12.68
C MET A 69 -1.47 -3.13 13.78
N PRO A 70 -1.88 -1.86 13.56
CA PRO A 70 -2.64 -1.13 14.57
C PRO A 70 -4.06 -1.68 14.74
N LEU A 71 -4.69 -2.20 13.69
CA LEU A 71 -6.04 -2.77 13.80
C LEU A 71 -6.05 -4.02 14.68
N LYS A 72 -5.06 -4.91 14.54
CA LYS A 72 -4.88 -6.05 15.44
C LYS A 72 -4.63 -5.61 16.90
N ALA A 73 -3.85 -4.55 17.11
CA ALA A 73 -3.62 -4.03 18.45
C ALA A 73 -4.91 -3.49 19.10
N GLN A 74 -5.72 -2.77 18.32
CA GLN A 74 -7.02 -2.26 18.77
C GLN A 74 -7.98 -3.40 19.11
N ILE A 75 -8.10 -4.42 18.27
CA ILE A 75 -8.96 -5.59 18.52
C ILE A 75 -8.56 -6.31 19.82
N ARG A 76 -7.25 -6.48 20.07
CA ARG A 76 -6.77 -7.07 21.33
C ARG A 76 -7.15 -6.24 22.55
N LYS A 77 -7.07 -4.91 22.44
CA LYS A 77 -7.43 -3.98 23.52
C LYS A 77 -8.94 -4.02 23.80
N LEU A 78 -9.77 -3.99 22.76
CA LEU A 78 -11.23 -4.08 22.90
C LEU A 78 -11.67 -5.43 23.50
N ASN A 79 -11.06 -6.54 23.08
CA ASN A 79 -11.36 -7.86 23.64
C ASN A 79 -11.01 -7.97 25.13
N ARG A 80 -9.94 -7.29 25.59
CA ARG A 80 -9.62 -7.22 27.03
C ARG A 80 -10.66 -6.43 27.81
N GLN A 81 -11.10 -5.29 27.29
CA GLN A 81 -12.13 -4.46 27.93
C GLN A 81 -13.48 -5.19 28.01
N ASN A 82 -13.90 -5.86 26.93
CA ASN A 82 -15.14 -6.64 26.94
C ASN A 82 -15.12 -7.77 27.98
N ARG A 83 -14.00 -8.48 28.13
CA ARG A 83 -13.89 -9.54 29.15
C ARG A 83 -14.03 -9.01 30.57
N GLN A 84 -13.51 -7.82 30.86
CA GLN A 84 -13.66 -7.19 32.18
C GLN A 84 -15.10 -6.80 32.45
N ILE A 85 -15.77 -6.16 31.48
CA ILE A 85 -17.18 -5.77 31.59
C ILE A 85 -18.09 -7.01 31.76
N THR A 86 -17.85 -8.09 31.00
CA THR A 86 -18.62 -9.33 31.16
C THR A 86 -18.38 -9.98 32.53
N ALA A 87 -17.14 -9.97 33.04
CA ALA A 87 -16.82 -10.53 34.35
C ALA A 87 -17.49 -9.73 35.49
N GLU A 88 -17.43 -8.40 35.42
CA GLU A 88 -18.06 -7.50 36.40
C GLU A 88 -19.58 -7.68 36.41
N LYS A 89 -20.21 -7.71 35.23
CA LYS A 89 -21.65 -7.97 35.09
C LYS A 89 -22.07 -9.35 35.61
N SER A 90 -21.23 -10.37 35.48
CA SER A 90 -21.54 -11.70 36.00
C SER A 90 -21.45 -11.80 37.53
N LEU A 91 -20.65 -10.93 38.17
CA LEU A 91 -20.57 -10.85 39.63
C LEU A 91 -21.74 -10.07 40.22
N GLU A 92 -22.23 -9.03 39.54
CA GLU A 92 -23.47 -8.33 39.94
C GLU A 92 -24.68 -9.28 39.92
N ILE A 93 -24.88 -10.05 38.84
CA ILE A 93 -26.01 -10.99 38.72
C ILE A 93 -25.98 -12.13 39.76
N SER A 94 -24.81 -12.47 40.29
CA SER A 94 -24.67 -13.51 41.33
C SER A 94 -24.91 -13.00 42.76
N ASN A 95 -24.92 -11.68 42.96
CA ASN A 95 -25.13 -11.05 44.27
C ASN A 95 -26.57 -10.57 44.49
N ASP A 96 -27.42 -10.63 43.45
CA ASP A 96 -28.88 -10.43 43.49
C ASP A 96 -29.61 -11.77 43.62
#